data_AF-A0A5D0CXN0-F1
#
_entry.id   AF-A0A5D0CXN0-F1
#
_cell.length_a   1.000
_cell.length_b   1.000
_cell.length_c   1.000
_cell.angle_alpha   90.00
_cell.angle_beta   90.00
_cell.angle_gamma   90.00
#
_symmetry.space_group_name_H-M   'P 1'
#
loop_
_entity.id
_entity.type
_entity.pdbx_description
1 polymer ?
#
loop_
_entity_poly.entity_id
_entity_poly.type
_entity_poly.pdbx_seq_one_letter_code
_entity_poly.pdbx_strand_id
1 'polypeptide(L)'
;MPTQEEYQEGLDNLARHHWEVDLVITHTCSTSTVTSLKEALGTPVEADELSDYLEHIQQRLTYRSWYFGHFHHDLLLPKNLRLIYHDVEKIGRD
;
A
#
# COMPACT_ATOMS: atom_id res chain seq x y z
N MET A 1 13.09 8.37 2.06
CA MET A 1 12.05 8.35 3.12
C MET A 1 11.38 9.70 3.15
N PRO A 2 10.04 9.76 3.30
CA PRO A 2 9.33 10.99 3.61
C PRO A 2 9.83 11.64 4.90
N THR A 3 9.66 12.96 5.00
CA THR A 3 9.86 13.72 6.23
C THR A 3 8.68 13.52 7.18
N GLN A 4 8.88 13.86 8.46
CA GLN A 4 7.80 13.78 9.47
C GLN A 4 6.59 14.65 9.09
N GLU A 5 6.83 15.83 8.50
CA GLU A 5 5.78 16.74 8.03
C GLU A 5 4.98 16.12 6.88
N GLU A 6 5.64 15.46 5.92
CA GLU A 6 4.97 14.76 4.81
C GLU A 6 4.14 13.57 5.30
N TYR A 7 4.65 12.81 6.27
CA TYR A 7 3.88 11.73 6.90
C TYR A 7 2.61 12.27 7.57
N GLN A 8 2.74 13.37 8.32
CA GLN A 8 1.61 13.98 9.02
C GLN A 8 0.58 14.57 8.06
N GLU A 9 1.02 15.28 7.00
CA GLU A 9 0.13 15.82 5.97
C GLU A 9 -0.70 14.70 5.32
N GLY A 10 -0.11 13.53 5.08
CA GLY A 10 -0.84 12.35 4.60
C GLY A 10 -1.96 11.92 5.56
N LEU A 11 -1.66 11.79 6.85
CA LEU A 11 -2.66 11.40 7.87
C LEU A 11 -3.76 12.46 8.01
N ASP A 12 -3.40 13.74 7.97
CA ASP A 12 -4.34 14.86 8.09
C ASP A 12 -5.26 14.94 6.87
N ASN A 13 -4.77 14.64 5.67
CA ASN A 13 -5.61 14.51 4.47
C ASN A 13 -6.59 13.35 4.60
N LEU A 14 -6.13 12.17 5.01
CA LEU A 14 -7.01 11.02 5.20
C LEU A 14 -8.09 11.32 6.24
N ALA A 15 -7.72 11.95 7.37
CA ALA A 15 -8.68 12.36 8.39
C ALA A 15 -9.72 13.37 7.87
N ARG A 16 -9.29 14.38 7.10
CA ARG A 16 -10.18 15.36 6.44
C ARG A 16 -11.19 14.71 5.49
N HIS A 17 -10.82 13.58 4.88
CA HIS A 17 -11.65 12.81 3.96
C HIS A 17 -12.22 11.53 4.61
N HIS A 18 -12.40 11.55 5.93
CA HIS A 18 -13.09 10.49 6.69
C HIS A 18 -12.48 9.09 6.52
N TRP A 19 -11.18 9.01 6.21
CA TRP A 19 -10.47 7.76 5.97
C TRP A 19 -11.12 6.90 4.87
N GLU A 20 -11.69 7.52 3.84
CA GLU A 20 -12.29 6.84 2.70
C GLU A 20 -11.72 7.35 1.37
N VAL A 21 -11.23 6.42 0.54
CA VAL A 21 -10.69 6.72 -0.79
C VAL A 21 -11.05 5.63 -1.79
N ASP A 22 -11.16 5.96 -3.08
CA ASP A 22 -11.31 4.93 -4.10
C ASP A 22 -10.01 4.12 -4.30
N LEU A 23 -8.87 4.79 -4.20
CA LEU A 23 -7.59 4.29 -4.70
C LEU A 23 -6.44 4.66 -3.77
N VAL A 24 -5.57 3.69 -3.50
CA VAL A 24 -4.27 3.91 -2.87
C VAL A 24 -3.18 3.50 -3.86
N ILE A 25 -2.17 4.34 -4.03
CA ILE A 25 -0.99 4.05 -4.85
C ILE A 25 0.25 4.37 -4.01
N THR A 26 1.10 3.39 -3.78
CA THR A 26 2.31 3.52 -2.97
C THR A 26 3.49 2.84 -3.63
N HIS A 27 4.72 3.24 -3.28
CA HIS A 27 5.91 2.54 -3.80
C HIS A 27 6.04 1.12 -3.22
N THR A 28 5.78 0.97 -1.92
CA THR A 28 5.82 -0.29 -1.16
C THR A 28 4.47 -0.54 -0.47
N CYS A 29 4.37 -1.52 0.41
CA CYS A 29 3.16 -1.89 1.14
C CYS A 29 3.36 -1.88 2.66
N SER A 30 2.31 -2.21 3.41
CA SER A 30 2.32 -2.30 4.86
C SER A 30 3.16 -3.46 5.39
N THR A 31 3.61 -3.36 6.64
CA THR A 31 4.39 -4.40 7.33
C THR A 31 3.71 -5.79 7.31
N SER A 32 2.38 -5.86 7.49
CA SER A 32 1.65 -7.14 7.38
C SER A 32 1.64 -7.70 5.94
N THR A 33 1.60 -6.82 4.94
CA THR A 33 1.66 -7.22 3.53
C THR A 33 3.07 -7.68 3.14
N VAL A 34 4.12 -7.01 3.60
CA VAL A 34 5.51 -7.46 3.42
C VAL A 34 5.71 -8.87 3.98
N THR A 35 5.17 -9.14 5.17
CA THR A 35 5.21 -10.47 5.79
C THR A 35 4.53 -11.52 4.89
N SER A 36 3.35 -11.20 4.37
CA SER A 36 2.60 -12.08 3.45
C SER A 36 3.37 -12.35 2.15
N LEU A 37 4.08 -11.33 1.63
CA LEU A 37 4.91 -11.46 0.43
C LEU A 37 6.15 -12.31 0.68
N LYS A 38 6.78 -12.18 1.84
CA LYS A 38 7.93 -13.01 2.23
C LYS A 38 7.59 -14.50 2.20
N GLU A 39 6.41 -14.84 2.71
CA GLU A 39 5.87 -16.21 2.68
C GLU A 39 5.55 -16.66 1.24
N ALA A 40 4.95 -15.79 0.43
CA ALA A 40 4.54 -16.13 -0.94
C ALA A 40 5.71 -16.25 -1.94
N LEU A 41 6.72 -15.38 -1.82
CA LEU A 41 7.83 -15.27 -2.77
C LEU A 41 9.07 -16.07 -2.36
N GLY A 42 9.20 -16.42 -1.08
CA GLY A 42 10.38 -17.10 -0.55
C GLY A 42 11.67 -16.25 -0.62
N THR A 43 11.54 -14.94 -0.85
CA THR A 43 12.65 -13.99 -0.92
C THR A 43 12.71 -13.15 0.36
N PRO A 44 13.93 -12.79 0.82
CA PRO A 44 14.05 -11.86 1.94
C PRO A 44 13.58 -10.47 1.51
N VAL A 45 12.38 -10.12 1.98
CA VAL A 45 11.82 -8.77 1.93
C VAL A 45 11.62 -8.32 3.36
N GLU A 46 12.03 -7.08 3.66
CA GLU A 46 12.06 -6.54 5.01
C GLU A 46 11.20 -5.28 5.07
N ALA A 47 10.46 -5.14 6.16
CA ALA A 47 9.69 -3.95 6.45
C ALA A 47 10.60 -2.84 6.97
N ASP A 48 10.19 -1.61 6.72
CA ASP A 48 10.86 -0.38 7.18
C ASP A 48 9.87 0.61 7.79
N GLU A 49 10.36 1.78 8.17
CA GLU A 49 9.53 2.84 8.77
C GLU A 49 8.35 3.26 7.86
N LEU A 50 8.53 3.23 6.54
CA LEU A 50 7.45 3.54 5.59
C LEU A 50 6.41 2.42 5.59
N SER A 51 6.84 1.16 5.71
CA SER A 51 5.96 0.00 5.82
C SER A 51 5.09 0.08 7.09
N ASP A 52 5.67 0.55 8.21
CA ASP A 52 4.93 0.78 9.47
C ASP A 52 3.93 1.94 9.36
N TYR A 53 4.30 3.02 8.67
CA TYR A 53 3.38 4.11 8.35
C TYR A 53 2.20 3.63 7.49
N LEU A 54 2.45 2.82 6.47
CA LEU A 54 1.40 2.27 5.61
C LEU A 54 0.53 1.23 6.33
N GLU A 55 1.07 0.47 7.27
CA GLU A 55 0.30 -0.42 8.15
C GLU A 55 -0.73 0.38 8.97
N HIS A 56 -0.30 1.50 9.56
CA HIS A 56 -1.19 2.39 10.30
C HIS A 56 -2.35 2.91 9.44
N ILE A 57 -2.07 3.25 8.18
CA ILE A 57 -3.09 3.67 7.22
C ILE A 57 -4.02 2.50 6.89
N GLN A 58 -3.48 1.34 6.54
CA GLN A 58 -4.26 0.19 6.09
C GLN A 58 -5.23 -0.33 7.15
N GLN A 59 -4.90 -0.20 8.44
CA GLN A 59 -5.77 -0.61 9.54
C GLN A 59 -7.03 0.25 9.70
N ARG A 60 -7.03 1.47 9.15
CA ARG A 60 -8.11 2.47 9.35
C ARG A 60 -8.85 2.82 8.07
N LEU A 61 -8.12 2.78 6.96
CA LEU A 61 -8.59 3.27 5.67
C LEU A 61 -9.62 2.32 5.06
N THR A 62 -10.75 2.89 4.65
CA THR A 62 -11.68 2.23 3.73
C THR A 62 -11.26 2.55 2.30
N TYR A 63 -10.93 1.52 1.52
CA TYR A 63 -10.50 1.68 0.13
C TYR A 63 -11.07 0.60 -0.78
N ARG A 64 -11.20 0.91 -2.08
CA ARG A 64 -11.63 -0.09 -3.08
C ARG A 64 -10.45 -0.89 -3.61
N SER A 65 -9.32 -0.25 -3.89
CA SER A 65 -8.11 -0.91 -4.39
C SER A 65 -6.85 -0.22 -3.91
N TRP A 66 -5.83 -1.02 -3.60
CA TRP A 66 -4.52 -0.52 -3.20
C TRP A 66 -3.45 -1.14 -4.08
N TYR A 67 -2.74 -0.31 -4.83
CA TYR A 67 -1.65 -0.70 -5.71
C TYR A 67 -0.29 -0.35 -5.11
N PHE A 68 0.65 -1.28 -5.19
CA PHE A 68 2.02 -1.08 -4.73
C PHE A 68 3.04 -1.80 -5.62
N GLY A 69 4.31 -1.41 -5.50
CA GLY A 69 5.41 -1.93 -6.33
C GLY A 69 6.53 -2.54 -5.48
N HIS A 70 7.77 -2.15 -5.79
CA HIS A 70 9.01 -2.52 -5.11
C HIS A 70 9.49 -3.98 -5.29
N PHE A 71 8.59 -4.95 -5.32
CA PHE A 71 8.97 -6.37 -5.27
C PHE A 71 9.10 -7.05 -6.65
N HIS A 72 8.94 -6.31 -7.75
CA HIS A 72 9.14 -6.78 -9.14
C HIS A 72 8.34 -8.05 -9.52
N HIS A 73 7.12 -8.18 -9.00
CA HIS A 73 6.18 -9.23 -9.36
C HIS A 73 4.82 -8.61 -9.69
N ASP A 74 3.91 -9.45 -10.19
CA ASP A 74 2.51 -9.11 -10.40
C ASP A 74 1.66 -10.08 -9.59
N LEU A 75 1.06 -9.61 -8.49
CA LEU A 75 0.26 -10.44 -7.58
C LEU A 75 -1.00 -9.70 -7.08
N LEU A 76 -2.12 -10.40 -7.04
CA LEU A 76 -3.32 -9.97 -6.31
C LEU A 76 -3.38 -10.67 -4.96
N LEU A 77 -3.35 -9.87 -3.89
CA LEU A 77 -3.44 -10.31 -2.50
C LEU A 77 -4.85 -10.04 -1.94
N PRO A 78 -5.23 -10.68 -0.81
CA PRO A 78 -6.47 -10.36 -0.11
C PRO A 78 -6.60 -8.85 0.20
N LYS A 79 -7.83 -8.39 0.43
CA LYS A 79 -8.17 -6.97 0.67
C LYS A 79 -7.89 -6.04 -0.53
N ASN A 80 -7.98 -6.54 -1.76
CA ASN A 80 -7.80 -5.77 -3.00
C ASN A 80 -6.44 -5.06 -3.07
N LEU A 81 -5.40 -5.72 -2.55
CA LEU A 81 -4.02 -5.30 -2.61
C LEU A 81 -3.39 -5.87 -3.87
N ARG A 82 -2.85 -5.02 -4.73
CA ARG A 82 -2.28 -5.41 -6.01
C ARG A 82 -0.82 -4.97 -6.09
N LEU A 83 0.08 -5.94 -6.07
CA LEU A 83 1.46 -5.76 -6.45
C LEU A 83 1.52 -5.71 -7.98
N ILE A 84 2.10 -4.63 -8.54
CA ILE A 84 2.26 -4.44 -9.98
C ILE A 84 3.74 -4.24 -10.33
N TYR A 85 4.16 -4.87 -11.42
CA TYR A 85 5.43 -4.63 -12.08
C TYR A 85 5.32 -4.53 -13.61
N HIS A 86 4.81 -5.57 -14.28
CA HIS A 86 4.64 -5.57 -15.74
C HIS A 86 3.21 -5.32 -16.19
N ASP A 87 2.23 -5.60 -15.32
CA ASP A 87 0.83 -5.45 -15.69
C ASP A 87 0.42 -3.98 -15.87
N VAL A 88 -0.54 -3.76 -16.77
CA VAL A 88 -1.15 -2.45 -17.04
C VAL A 88 -2.62 -2.52 -16.64
N GLU A 89 -2.98 -1.80 -15.59
CA GLU A 89 -4.33 -1.77 -15.05
C GLU A 89 -5.04 -0.46 -15.42
N LYS A 90 -6.29 -0.57 -15.87
CA LYS A 90 -7.14 0.61 -16.09
C LYS A 90 -7.66 1.09 -14.73
N ILE A 91 -7.35 2.34 -14.38
CA ILE A 91 -7.86 3.00 -13.17
C ILE A 91 -9.09 3.82 -13.53
N GLY A 92 -10.22 3.57 -12.86
CA GLY A 92 -11.49 4.28 -13.04
C GLY A 92 -12.67 3.35 -13.35
N ARG A 93 -13.91 3.87 -13.27
CA ARG A 93 -15.08 3.16 -13.81
C ARG A 93 -15.17 3.41 -15.31
N ASP A 94 -15.70 2.42 -16.04
CA ASP A 94 -16.32 2.67 -17.35
C ASP A 94 -17.52 3.62 -17.20
#